data_AF-A0A061FEP4-F1
#
_entry.id   AF-A0A061FEP4-F1
#
_cell.length_a   1.000
_cell.length_b   1.000
_cell.length_c   1.000
_cell.angle_alpha   90.00
_cell.angle_beta   90.00
_cell.angle_gamma   90.00
#
_symmetry.space_group_name_H-M   'P 1'
#
loop_
_entity.id
_entity.type
_entity.pdbx_description
1 polymer ?
#
loop_
_entity_poly.entity_id
_entity_poly.type
_entity_poly.pdbx_seq_one_letter_code
_entity_poly.pdbx_strand_id
1 'polypeptide(L)'
;MAGFKAYVAFGVLVIMTSRAVMAHDVDPIKANNCETKMTTHCVFEVFASIFKTGTVSDNCCHELIGLGQLCHNALVKKTLENLLFKNNNISVILLRAAQVWNKCTLAGEDVSPTSSP
;
A
#
# COMPACT_ATOMS: atom_id res chain seq x y z
N MET A 1 35.89 -42.35 -18.44
CA MET A 1 36.05 -41.02 -17.79
C MET A 1 35.38 -39.87 -18.56
N ALA A 2 35.20 -39.95 -19.89
CA ALA A 2 34.51 -38.92 -20.67
C ALA A 2 32.99 -38.86 -20.44
N GLY A 3 32.32 -40.00 -20.25
CA GLY A 3 30.86 -40.05 -20.06
C GLY A 3 30.36 -39.42 -18.74
N PHE A 4 31.14 -39.56 -17.65
CA PHE A 4 30.81 -38.95 -16.36
C PHE A 4 30.86 -37.41 -16.43
N LYS A 5 31.83 -36.85 -17.18
CA LYS A 5 31.93 -35.39 -17.36
C LYS A 5 30.78 -34.82 -18.19
N ALA A 6 30.31 -35.55 -19.20
CA ALA A 6 29.12 -35.19 -19.97
C ALA A 6 27.85 -35.22 -19.10
N TYR A 7 27.71 -36.23 -18.23
CA TYR A 7 26.60 -36.36 -17.29
C TYR A 7 26.57 -35.23 -16.25
N VAL A 8 27.73 -34.87 -15.70
CA VAL A 8 27.87 -33.76 -14.75
C VAL A 8 27.59 -32.42 -15.43
N ALA A 9 28.06 -32.21 -16.67
CA ALA A 9 27.79 -30.99 -17.43
C ALA A 9 26.30 -30.82 -17.77
N PHE A 10 25.61 -31.90 -18.16
CA PHE A 10 24.16 -31.88 -18.38
C PHE A 10 23.37 -31.69 -17.07
N GLY A 11 23.78 -32.34 -15.98
CA GLY A 11 23.14 -32.18 -14.66
C GLY A 11 23.22 -30.76 -14.13
N VAL A 12 24.34 -30.06 -14.32
CA VAL A 12 24.52 -28.65 -13.92
C VAL A 12 23.65 -27.71 -14.78
N LEU A 13 23.48 -28.00 -16.07
CA LEU A 13 22.67 -27.18 -16.99
C LEU A 13 21.17 -27.24 -16.67
N VAL A 14 20.68 -28.37 -16.15
CA VAL A 14 19.27 -28.58 -15.79
C VAL A 14 18.91 -27.91 -14.45
N ILE A 15 19.87 -27.72 -13.53
CA ILE A 15 19.61 -27.07 -12.23
C ILE A 15 19.32 -25.56 -12.39
N MET A 16 19.73 -24.95 -13.50
CA MET A 16 19.58 -23.51 -13.74
C MET A 16 18.19 -23.09 -14.26
N THR A 17 17.27 -24.01 -14.58
CA THR A 17 16.06 -23.63 -15.35
C THR A 17 14.82 -23.26 -14.54
N SER A 18 14.71 -23.50 -13.23
CA SER A 18 13.39 -23.27 -12.60
C SER A 18 13.46 -22.85 -11.13
N ARG A 19 13.95 -21.63 -10.89
CA ARG A 19 13.33 -20.82 -9.83
C ARG A 19 12.81 -19.53 -10.44
N ALA A 20 11.82 -19.67 -11.33
CA ALA A 20 10.77 -18.66 -11.37
C ALA A 20 10.07 -18.78 -10.01
N VAL A 21 10.47 -17.94 -9.04
CA VAL A 21 9.58 -17.63 -7.93
C VAL A 21 8.36 -17.05 -8.60
N MET A 22 7.30 -17.86 -8.73
CA MET A 22 5.98 -17.32 -8.98
C MET A 22 5.73 -16.45 -7.77
N ALA A 23 6.00 -15.15 -7.88
CA ALA A 23 5.47 -14.19 -6.95
C ALA A 23 3.97 -14.38 -7.08
N HIS A 24 3.40 -15.18 -6.19
CA HIS A 24 1.97 -15.18 -5.97
C HIS A 24 1.65 -13.70 -5.78
N ASP A 25 0.76 -13.15 -6.59
CA ASP A 25 0.22 -11.79 -6.39
C ASP A 25 -0.49 -11.83 -5.03
N VAL A 26 0.28 -11.66 -3.97
CA VAL A 26 -0.21 -11.59 -2.62
C VAL A 26 -0.81 -10.21 -2.52
N ASP A 27 -2.14 -10.14 -2.52
CA ASP A 27 -2.88 -8.90 -2.38
C ASP A 27 -2.37 -8.16 -1.13
N PRO A 28 -1.70 -7.00 -1.28
CA PRO A 28 -1.12 -6.28 -0.17
C PRO A 28 -2.17 -5.81 0.84
N ILE A 29 -3.43 -5.61 0.42
CA ILE A 29 -4.53 -5.22 1.30
C ILE A 29 -4.84 -6.35 2.28
N LYS A 30 -5.04 -7.56 1.76
CA LYS A 30 -5.34 -8.74 2.55
C LYS A 30 -4.15 -9.16 3.40
N ALA A 31 -2.94 -9.14 2.84
CA ALA A 31 -1.73 -9.57 3.54
C ALA A 31 -1.37 -8.67 4.75
N ASN A 32 -1.80 -7.40 4.74
CA ASN A 32 -1.52 -6.45 5.81
C ASN A 32 -2.75 -6.09 6.65
N ASN A 33 -3.87 -6.81 6.48
CA ASN A 33 -5.14 -6.58 7.18
C ASN A 33 -5.60 -5.11 7.12
N CYS A 34 -5.57 -4.51 5.92
CA CYS A 34 -5.85 -3.09 5.74
C CYS A 34 -7.34 -2.71 5.93
N GLU A 35 -8.25 -3.67 5.97
CA GLU A 35 -9.70 -3.41 5.96
C GLU A 35 -10.27 -3.04 7.35
N THR A 36 -9.57 -3.36 8.44
CA THR A 36 -10.17 -3.38 9.79
C THR A 36 -9.72 -2.25 10.70
N LYS A 37 -8.89 -1.31 10.21
CA LYS A 37 -8.18 -0.35 11.06
C LYS A 37 -8.77 1.07 11.10
N MET A 38 -9.81 1.34 10.31
CA MET A 38 -10.48 2.64 10.28
C MET A 38 -11.98 2.50 10.47
N THR A 39 -12.58 3.48 11.13
CA THR A 39 -14.02 3.64 11.21
C THR A 39 -14.61 3.99 9.85
N THR A 40 -15.85 3.58 9.61
CA THR A 40 -16.58 3.90 8.37
C THR A 40 -16.63 5.40 8.10
N HIS A 41 -16.77 6.21 9.15
CA HIS A 41 -16.71 7.67 9.05
C HIS A 41 -15.39 8.15 8.45
N CYS A 42 -14.26 7.72 9.04
CA CYS A 42 -12.95 8.15 8.57
C CYS A 42 -12.58 7.60 7.19
N VAL A 43 -13.07 6.40 6.83
CA VAL A 43 -12.94 5.87 5.45
C VAL A 43 -13.60 6.81 4.45
N PHE A 44 -14.83 7.27 4.71
CA PHE A 44 -15.53 8.18 3.79
C PHE A 44 -14.88 9.56 3.72
N GLU A 45 -14.39 10.09 4.85
CA GLU A 45 -13.74 11.39 4.91
C GLU A 45 -12.41 11.42 4.12
N VAL A 46 -11.57 10.40 4.32
CA VAL A 46 -10.31 10.22 3.57
C VAL A 46 -10.61 10.02 2.08
N PHE A 47 -11.58 9.18 1.74
CA PHE A 47 -12.00 8.98 0.36
C PHE A 47 -12.45 10.28 -0.31
N ALA A 48 -13.31 11.08 0.35
CA ALA A 48 -13.78 12.35 -0.18
C ALA A 48 -12.64 13.37 -0.35
N SER A 49 -11.66 13.37 0.55
CA SER A 49 -10.48 14.24 0.46
C SER A 49 -9.61 13.93 -0.75
N ILE A 50 -9.50 12.66 -1.13
CA ILE A 50 -8.64 12.20 -2.24
C ILE A 50 -9.37 12.32 -3.58
N PHE A 51 -10.58 11.78 -3.68
CA PHE A 51 -11.29 11.59 -4.95
C PHE A 51 -12.25 12.73 -5.30
N LYS A 52 -12.50 13.66 -4.37
CA LYS A 52 -13.35 14.84 -4.59
C LYS A 52 -12.55 16.11 -4.24
N THR A 53 -13.03 16.91 -3.29
CA THR A 53 -12.38 18.14 -2.82
C THR A 53 -12.62 18.30 -1.31
N GLY A 54 -12.63 17.19 -0.57
CA GLY A 54 -12.82 17.19 0.88
C GLY A 54 -11.54 17.54 1.66
N THR A 55 -11.68 17.57 2.98
CA THR A 55 -10.59 17.70 3.94
C THR A 55 -10.67 16.56 4.95
N VAL A 56 -9.53 16.16 5.52
CA VAL A 56 -9.46 15.15 6.59
C VAL A 56 -9.28 15.82 7.95
N SER A 57 -10.05 15.39 8.94
CA SER A 57 -10.00 15.77 10.34
C SER A 57 -8.84 15.13 11.07
N ASP A 58 -8.39 15.73 12.17
CA ASP A 58 -7.24 15.21 12.93
C ASP A 58 -7.54 13.83 13.54
N ASN A 59 -8.79 13.58 13.98
CA ASN A 59 -9.20 12.25 14.43
C ASN A 59 -9.04 11.19 13.34
N CYS A 60 -9.50 11.49 12.12
CA CYS A 60 -9.36 10.57 11.00
C CYS A 60 -7.91 10.48 10.47
N CYS A 61 -7.08 11.50 10.72
CA CYS A 61 -5.65 11.39 10.53
C CYS A 61 -5.01 10.38 11.47
N HIS A 62 -5.36 10.36 12.76
CA HIS A 62 -4.83 9.35 13.69
C HIS A 62 -5.19 7.92 13.26
N GLU A 63 -6.43 7.69 12.82
CA GLU A 63 -6.83 6.39 12.28
C GLU A 63 -6.10 6.04 10.97
N LEU A 64 -5.89 7.02 10.08
CA LEU A 64 -5.13 6.82 8.83
C LEU A 64 -3.65 6.48 9.10
N ILE A 65 -3.03 7.12 10.09
CA ILE A 65 -1.66 6.78 10.52
C ILE A 65 -1.61 5.39 11.14
N GLY A 66 -2.59 5.01 11.96
CA GLY A 66 -2.72 3.65 12.50
C GLY A 66 -2.96 2.57 11.43
N LEU A 67 -3.67 2.92 10.36
CA LEU A 67 -3.82 2.07 9.17
C LEU A 67 -2.45 1.82 8.50
N GLY A 68 -1.64 2.88 8.35
CA GLY A 68 -0.28 2.84 7.84
C GLY A 68 -0.18 3.12 6.32
N GLN A 69 1.00 3.60 5.90
CA GLN A 69 1.21 4.13 4.54
C GLN A 69 1.03 3.06 3.46
N LEU A 70 1.46 1.83 3.75
CA LEU A 70 1.33 0.70 2.83
C LEU A 70 -0.15 0.47 2.51
N CYS A 71 -0.99 0.39 3.54
CA CYS A 71 -2.42 0.17 3.39
C CYS A 71 -3.12 1.34 2.69
N HIS A 72 -2.79 2.58 3.07
CA HIS A 72 -3.27 3.78 2.39
C HIS A 72 -3.01 3.74 0.88
N ASN A 73 -1.75 3.52 0.49
CA ASN A 73 -1.35 3.46 -0.92
C ASN A 73 -2.02 2.28 -1.65
N ALA A 74 -2.10 1.11 -1.01
CA ALA A 74 -2.72 -0.06 -1.60
C ALA A 74 -4.22 0.15 -1.86
N LEU A 75 -4.96 0.73 -0.90
CA LEU A 75 -6.39 1.02 -1.04
C LEU A 75 -6.66 2.10 -2.10
N VAL A 76 -5.84 3.15 -2.18
CA VAL A 76 -5.95 4.17 -3.25
C VAL A 76 -5.74 3.54 -4.62
N LYS A 77 -4.68 2.72 -4.77
CA LYS A 77 -4.42 2.00 -6.03
C LYS A 77 -5.58 1.08 -6.39
N LYS A 78 -6.09 0.30 -5.42
CA LYS A 78 -7.22 -0.60 -5.63
C LYS A 78 -8.48 0.12 -6.06
N THR A 79 -8.72 1.30 -5.49
CA THR A 79 -9.85 2.15 -5.86
C THR A 79 -9.70 2.65 -7.30
N LEU A 80 -8.50 3.05 -7.72
CA LEU A 80 -8.22 3.50 -9.10
C LEU A 80 -8.38 2.39 -10.15
N GLU A 81 -8.28 1.12 -9.77
CA GLU A 81 -8.58 -0.01 -10.67
C GLU A 81 -10.08 -0.11 -11.02
N ASN A 82 -10.95 0.51 -10.21
CA ASN A 82 -12.38 0.49 -10.47
C ASN A 82 -12.73 1.39 -11.67
N LEU A 83 -13.52 0.84 -12.61
CA LEU A 83 -13.95 1.51 -13.83
C LEU A 83 -14.63 2.87 -13.59
N LEU A 84 -15.23 3.07 -12.41
CA LEU A 84 -15.84 4.34 -12.02
C LEU A 84 -14.85 5.51 -12.00
N PHE A 85 -13.55 5.25 -11.83
CA PHE A 85 -12.51 6.28 -11.78
C PHE A 85 -11.65 6.34 -13.05
N LYS A 86 -11.99 5.58 -14.11
CA LYS A 86 -11.21 5.49 -15.34
C LYS A 86 -11.01 6.84 -16.05
N ASN A 87 -11.98 7.75 -15.93
CA ASN A 87 -11.95 9.07 -16.55
C ASN A 87 -11.35 10.15 -15.64
N ASN A 88 -11.01 9.81 -14.40
CA ASN A 88 -10.44 10.78 -13.48
C ASN A 88 -8.98 11.03 -13.81
N ASN A 89 -8.49 12.23 -13.48
CA ASN A 89 -7.08 12.53 -13.58
C ASN A 89 -6.31 11.78 -12.47
N ILE A 90 -5.73 10.65 -12.84
CA ILE A 90 -4.99 9.75 -11.94
C ILE A 90 -3.87 10.52 -11.22
N SER A 91 -3.12 11.36 -11.92
CA SER A 91 -2.03 12.15 -11.34
C SER A 91 -2.53 13.10 -10.26
N VAL A 92 -3.69 13.74 -10.46
CA VAL A 92 -4.32 14.61 -9.45
C VAL A 92 -4.77 13.81 -8.23
N ILE A 93 -5.35 12.63 -8.43
CA ILE A 93 -5.77 11.75 -7.32
C ILE A 93 -4.57 11.29 -6.50
N LEU A 94 -3.50 10.83 -7.15
CA LEU A 94 -2.28 10.40 -6.47
C LEU A 94 -1.61 11.56 -5.73
N LEU A 95 -1.58 12.76 -6.32
CA LEU A 95 -1.10 13.96 -5.63
C LEU A 95 -1.91 14.26 -4.37
N ARG A 96 -3.25 14.21 -4.45
CA ARG A 96 -4.13 14.41 -3.28
C ARG A 96 -3.94 13.32 -2.23
N ALA A 97 -3.79 12.06 -2.63
CA ALA A 97 -3.49 10.97 -1.72
C ALA A 97 -2.18 11.19 -0.94
N ALA A 98 -1.15 11.72 -1.60
CA ALA A 98 0.10 12.11 -0.95
C ALA A 98 -0.08 13.33 -0.03
N GLN A 99 -0.85 14.33 -0.45
CA GLN A 99 -1.14 15.52 0.37
C GLN A 99 -1.90 15.15 1.66
N VAL A 100 -2.91 14.28 1.56
CA VAL A 100 -3.66 13.75 2.71
C VAL A 100 -2.73 13.01 3.67
N TRP A 101 -1.87 12.13 3.14
CA TRP A 101 -0.89 11.41 3.95
C TRP A 101 0.05 12.37 4.69
N ASN A 102 0.67 13.31 3.97
CA ASN A 102 1.62 14.27 4.55
C ASN A 102 0.97 15.21 5.58
N LYS A 103 -0.29 15.60 5.36
CA LYS A 103 -1.05 16.36 6.37
C LYS A 103 -1.19 15.53 7.66
N CYS A 104 -1.55 14.26 7.54
CA CYS A 104 -1.81 13.42 8.70
C CYS A 104 -0.53 12.99 9.44
N THR A 105 0.63 12.94 8.78
CA THR A 105 1.90 12.69 9.46
C THR A 105 2.27 13.83 10.40
N LEU A 106 1.98 15.09 10.02
CA LEU A 106 2.22 16.26 10.88
C LEU A 106 1.31 16.25 12.12
N ALA A 107 0.03 15.86 11.96
CA ALA A 107 -0.90 15.73 13.08
C ALA A 107 -0.49 14.65 14.10
N GLY A 108 0.24 13.61 13.67
CA GLY A 108 0.74 12.56 14.56
C GLY A 108 1.90 13.00 15.47
N GLU A 109 2.60 14.09 15.13
CA GLU A 109 3.74 14.60 15.91
C GLU A 109 3.27 15.49 17.09
N ASP A 110 2.11 16.13 16.97
CA ASP A 110 1.54 17.03 18.00
C ASP A 110 0.97 16.29 19.24
N VAL A 111 0.95 14.95 19.24
CA VAL A 111 0.40 14.13 20.34
C VAL A 111 1.47 13.53 21.26
N SER A 112 2.76 13.87 21.10
CA SER A 112 3.76 13.46 22.10
C SER A 112 3.46 14.14 23.45
N PRO A 113 3.04 13.39 24.50
CA PRO A 113 2.87 13.98 25.81
C PRO A 113 4.26 14.21 26.37
N THR A 114 4.58 15.48 26.65
CA THR A 114 5.62 15.82 27.62
C THR A 114 5.18 15.23 28.96
N SER A 115 5.57 13.99 29.20
CA SER A 115 5.67 13.43 30.54
C SER A 115 7.01 13.89 31.09
N SER A 116 6.96 14.73 32.11
CA SER A 116 8.10 15.12 32.92
C SER A 116 7.64 15.22 34.38
N PRO A 117 8.56 14.94 35.32
CA PRO A 117 8.38 14.02 36.45
C PRO A 117 7.61 14.58 37.65
#